data_AF-A0A3D9SPX8-F1
#
_entry.id   AF-A0A3D9SPX8-F1
#
_cell.length_a   1.000
_cell.length_b   1.000
_cell.length_c   1.000
_cell.angle_alpha   90.00
_cell.angle_beta   90.00
_cell.angle_gamma   90.00
#
_symmetry.space_group_name_H-M   'P 1'
#
loop_
_entity.id
_entity.type
_entity.pdbx_description
1 polymer ?
#
loop_
_entity_poly.entity_id
_entity_poly.type
_entity_poly.pdbx_seq_one_letter_code
_entity_poly.pdbx_strand_id
1 'polypeptide(L)' 'MEQATLARRGTDEPRLSEDEIRLLAQIASGVTADVAARRLELSARTLRRRLRTICDRLDVNTPIEAVVWAARRQLI' A
#
# COMPACT_ATOMS: atom_id res chain seq x y z
N MET A 1 -10.35 35.79 5.94
CA MET A 1 -11.20 34.59 5.77
C MET A 1 -10.87 34.07 4.39
N GLU A 2 -10.16 32.99 4.14
CA GLU A 2 -10.04 31.71 4.84
C GLU A 2 -8.98 30.92 4.06
N GLN A 3 -7.69 30.95 4.41
CA GLN A 3 -6.69 29.96 3.93
C GLN A 3 -5.58 29.82 4.97
N ALA A 4 -5.99 29.37 6.15
CA ALA A 4 -5.11 28.93 7.23
C ALA A 4 -5.46 27.47 7.54
N THR A 5 -5.06 26.54 6.66
CA THR A 5 -5.16 25.06 6.78
C THR A 5 -4.47 24.53 5.50
N LEU A 6 -3.26 23.97 5.43
CA LEU A 6 -2.45 23.20 6.35
C LEU A 6 -0.96 23.46 6.08
N ALA A 7 -0.25 24.00 7.06
CA ALA A 7 1.20 23.85 7.13
C ALA A 7 1.52 22.42 7.64
N ARG A 8 2.55 21.78 7.06
CA ARG A 8 3.36 20.68 7.66
C ARG A 8 2.72 19.30 7.83
N ARG A 9 2.41 18.61 6.72
CA ARG A 9 2.74 17.17 6.63
C ARG A 9 4.01 17.11 5.77
N GLY A 10 5.19 17.33 6.34
CA GLY A 10 5.84 16.29 7.13
C GLY A 10 6.42 15.28 6.15
N THR A 11 7.68 15.48 5.79
CA THR A 11 8.53 14.69 4.87
C THR A 11 8.83 13.27 5.38
N ASP A 12 7.88 12.66 6.09
CA ASP A 12 7.90 11.27 6.50
C ASP A 12 6.99 10.51 5.53
N GLU A 13 7.36 10.51 4.25
CA GLU A 13 6.69 9.63 3.30
C GLU A 13 6.99 8.20 3.75
N PRO A 14 5.97 7.38 4.03
CA PRO A 14 6.19 6.01 4.42
C PRO A 14 6.95 5.31 3.30
N ARG A 15 8.23 5.04 3.56
CA ARG A 15 9.11 4.34 2.64
C ARG A 15 8.66 2.89 2.59
N LEU A 16 7.95 2.56 1.53
CA LEU A 16 7.64 1.19 1.17
C LEU A 16 8.90 0.51 0.65
N SER A 17 9.15 -0.70 1.12
CA SER A 17 10.18 -1.57 0.56
C SER A 17 9.78 -2.03 -0.84
N GLU A 18 10.75 -2.42 -1.68
CA GLU A 18 10.47 -2.95 -3.02
C GLU A 18 9.51 -4.15 -3.00
N ASP A 19 9.60 -5.01 -1.99
CA ASP A 19 8.66 -6.13 -1.80
C ASP A 19 7.23 -5.65 -1.53
N GLU A 20 7.07 -4.56 -0.78
CA GLU A 20 5.75 -3.97 -0.49
C GLU A 20 5.17 -3.33 -1.76
N ILE A 21 6.00 -2.65 -2.56
CA ILE A 21 5.61 -2.10 -3.86
C ILE A 21 5.19 -3.21 -4.82
N ARG A 22 5.98 -4.29 -4.95
CA ARG A 22 5.65 -5.45 -5.78
C ARG A 22 4.34 -6.11 -5.35
N LEU A 23 4.12 -6.19 -4.04
CA LEU A 23 2.88 -6.73 -3.49
C LEU A 23 1.68 -5.85 -3.87
N LEU A 24 1.78 -4.52 -3.74
CA LEU A 24 0.74 -3.60 -4.18
C LEU A 24 0.51 -3.67 -5.70
N ALA A 25 1.55 -3.81 -6.51
CA ALA A 25 1.44 -4.01 -7.96
C ALA A 25 0.67 -5.29 -8.32
N GLN A 26 0.89 -6.39 -7.59
CA GLN A 26 0.10 -7.61 -7.79
C GLN A 26 -1.38 -7.37 -7.48
N ILE A 27 -1.70 -6.68 -6.38
CA ILE A 27 -3.10 -6.36 -6.06
C ILE A 27 -3.70 -5.40 -7.12
N ALA A 28 -2.93 -4.43 -7.60
CA ALA A 28 -3.35 -3.49 -8.64
C ALA A 28 -3.67 -4.18 -9.97
N SER A 29 -3.00 -5.31 -10.27
CA SER A 29 -3.30 -6.12 -11.46
C SER A 29 -4.69 -6.78 -11.44
N GLY A 30 -5.43 -6.66 -10.34
CA GLY A 30 -6.80 -7.17 -10.20
C GLY A 30 -6.88 -8.65 -9.82
N VAL A 31 -5.76 -9.29 -9.49
CA VAL A 31 -5.78 -10.66 -8.97
C VAL A 31 -6.20 -10.70 -7.50
N THR A 32 -6.78 -11.82 -7.07
CA THR A 32 -7.14 -12.02 -5.67
C THR A 32 -5.90 -12.12 -4.79
N ALA A 33 -6.06 -11.84 -3.49
CA ALA A 33 -4.99 -11.98 -2.50
C ALA A 33 -4.34 -13.38 -2.52
N ASP A 34 -5.13 -14.44 -2.68
CA ASP A 34 -4.60 -15.81 -2.75
C ASP A 34 -3.75 -16.06 -4.00
N VAL A 35 -4.13 -15.50 -5.14
CA VAL A 35 -3.34 -15.58 -6.38
C VAL A 35 -2.05 -14.76 -6.25
N ALA A 36 -2.13 -13.54 -5.71
CA ALA A 36 -0.96 -12.72 -5.42
C ALA A 36 0.01 -13.44 -4.46
N ALA A 37 -0.52 -14.09 -3.41
CA ALA A 37 0.27 -14.83 -2.44
C ALA A 37 1.03 -15.98 -3.10
N ARG A 38 0.38 -16.78 -3.96
CA ARG A 38 1.04 -17.84 -4.73
C ARG A 38 2.14 -17.31 -5.64
N ARG A 39 1.91 -16.18 -6.33
CA ARG A 39 2.91 -15.56 -7.21
C ARG A 39 4.14 -15.02 -6.47
N LEU A 40 3.95 -14.64 -5.21
CA LEU A 40 5.00 -14.14 -4.33
C LEU A 40 5.61 -15.26 -3.46
N GLU A 41 5.22 -16.52 -3.67
CA GLU A 41 5.65 -17.67 -2.86
C GLU A 41 5.36 -17.51 -1.36
N LEU A 42 4.27 -16.79 -1.04
CA LEU A 42 3.80 -16.52 0.31
C LEU A 42 2.53 -17.31 0.64
N SER A 43 2.32 -17.59 1.92
CA SER A 43 1.01 -18.02 2.39
C SER A 43 0.01 -16.86 2.34
N ALA A 44 -1.26 -17.15 2.09
CA ALA A 44 -2.33 -16.14 2.13
C ALA A 44 -2.39 -15.41 3.48
N ARG A 45 -2.07 -16.10 4.58
CA ARG A 45 -1.98 -15.53 5.93
C ARG A 45 -0.85 -14.51 6.03
N THR A 46 0.32 -14.81 5.48
CA THR A 46 1.48 -13.91 5.43
C THR A 46 1.18 -12.68 4.59
N LEU A 47 0.56 -12.86 3.42
CA LEU A 47 0.19 -11.74 2.55
C LEU A 47 -0.82 -10.81 3.22
N ARG A 48 -1.89 -11.34 3.84
CA ARG A 48 -2.86 -10.53 4.59
C ARG A 48 -2.23 -9.76 5.75
N ARG A 49 -1.29 -10.38 6.48
CA ARG A 49 -0.53 -9.70 7.54
C ARG A 49 0.32 -8.56 6.98
N ARG A 50 1.05 -8.80 5.88
CA ARG A 50 1.85 -7.76 5.22
C ARG A 50 0.99 -6.61 4.70
N LEU A 51 -0.13 -6.91 4.05
CA LEU A 51 -1.10 -5.91 3.61
C LEU A 51 -1.60 -5.07 4.78
N ARG A 52 -1.93 -5.69 5.91
CA ARG A 52 -2.35 -4.95 7.10
C ARG A 52 -1.26 -4.02 7.61
N THR A 53 -0.03 -4.52 7.72
CA THR A 53 1.12 -3.68 8.11
C THR A 53 1.37 -2.52 7.13
N ILE A 54 1.20 -2.74 5.83
CA ILE A 54 1.29 -1.66 4.83
C ILE A 54 0.16 -0.65 5.06
N CYS A 55 -1.09 -1.11 5.21
CA CYS A 55 -2.22 -0.24 5.50
C CYS A 55 -1.99 0.62 6.76
N ASP A 56 -1.51 -0.01 7.84
CA ASP A 56 -1.21 0.67 9.11
C ASP A 56 -0.10 1.72 8.93
N ARG A 57 0.92 1.44 8.10
CA ARG A 57 2.03 2.39 7.80
C ARG A 57 1.59 3.54 6.90
N LEU A 58 0.64 3.29 6.01
CA LEU A 58 0.11 4.29 5.07
C LEU A 58 -1.06 5.11 5.65
N ASP A 59 -1.52 4.76 6.85
CA ASP A 59 -2.72 5.33 7.50
C ASP A 59 -3.99 5.16 6.63
N VAL A 60 -4.15 3.97 6.04
CA VAL A 60 -5.31 3.61 5.20
C VAL A 60 -6.03 2.38 5.75
N ASN A 61 -7.30 2.22 5.44
CA ASN A 61 -8.14 1.16 6.02
C ASN A 61 -8.17 -0.11 5.15
N THR A 62 -7.95 0.04 3.84
CA THR A 62 -8.16 -1.03 2.88
C THR A 62 -6.95 -1.21 1.94
N PRO A 63 -6.71 -2.45 1.45
CA PRO A 63 -5.65 -2.71 0.48
C PRO A 63 -5.80 -1.89 -0.82
N ILE A 64 -7.03 -1.60 -1.22
CA ILE A 64 -7.28 -0.82 -2.44
C ILE A 64 -6.87 0.65 -2.25
N GLU A 65 -7.07 1.22 -1.05
CA GLU A 65 -6.55 2.55 -0.72
C GLU A 65 -5.02 2.57 -0.75
N ALA A 66 -4.36 1.51 -0.25
CA ALA A 66 -2.90 1.37 -0.33
C ALA A 66 -2.40 1.32 -1.79
N VAL A 67 -3.12 0.63 -2.67
CA VAL A 67 -2.85 0.62 -4.11
C VAL A 67 -3.01 2.00 -4.72
N VAL A 68 -4.10 2.71 -4.44
CA VAL A 68 -4.34 4.08 -4.92
C VAL A 68 -3.25 5.03 -4.41
N TRP A 69 -2.81 4.86 -3.17
CA TRP A 69 -1.71 5.63 -2.58
C TRP A 69 -0.40 5.46 -3.36
N ALA A 70 -0.08 4.23 -3.77
CA ALA A 70 1.11 3.90 -4.56
C ALA A 70 1.01 4.39 -6.01
N ALA A 71 -0.14 4.22 -6.66
CA ALA A 71 -0.37 4.67 -8.03
C ALA A 71 -0.30 6.19 -8.17
N ARG A 72 -0.87 6.95 -7.21
CA ARG A 72 -0.79 8.43 -7.18
C ARG A 72 0.64 8.95 -7.08
N ARG A 73 1.58 8.12 -6.61
CA ARG A 73 3.00 8.43 -6.45
C ARG A 73 3.87 7.81 -7.54
N GLN A 74 3.28 7.20 -8.57
CA GLN A 74 3.98 6.54 -9.67
C GLN A 74 4.96 5.45 -9.20
N LEU A 75 4.65 4.76 -8.09
CA LEU A 75 5.44 3.64 -7.57
C LEU A 75 5.12 2.32 -8.28
N ILE A 76 3.95 2.23 -8.91
CA ILE A 76 3.41 1.08 -9.66
C ILE A 76 2.64 1.55 -10.88
#